data_AF-A0A8J6MP50-F1
#
_entry.id   AF-A0A8J6MP50-F1
#
_cell.length_a   1.000
_cell.length_b   1.000
_cell.length_c   1.000
_cell.angle_alpha   90.00
_cell.angle_beta   90.00
_cell.angle_gamma   90.00
#
_symmetry.space_group_name_H-M   'P 1'
#
loop_
_entity.id
_entity.type
_entity.pdbx_description
1 polymer ?
#
loop_
_entity_poly.entity_id
_entity_poly.type
_entity_poly.pdbx_seq_one_letter_code
_entity_poly.pdbx_strand_id
1 'polypeptide(L)'
;MRLSSANQKLFLVLALGLATNACQSVVKLEGRTPVQVPYIRNSANECYYLDEFMPVADSLVSGESGAMKLRYYTYNFANYKDWDNREIILSFYSRDDKCWSLFEEFYLIR
;
A
#
# COMPACT_ATOMS: atom_id res chain seq x y z
N MET A 1 3.66 57.32 20.95
CA MET A 1 4.84 56.60 21.49
C MET A 1 5.65 56.07 20.32
N ARG A 2 6.84 56.62 20.05
CA ARG A 2 7.72 56.20 18.94
C ARG A 2 8.63 55.07 19.44
N LEU A 3 8.44 53.85 18.95
CA LEU A 3 9.39 52.77 19.20
C LEU A 3 10.70 53.08 18.47
N SER A 4 11.80 53.11 19.22
CA SER A 4 13.17 53.32 18.72
C SER A 4 13.55 52.23 17.71
N SER A 5 14.25 52.62 16.63
CA SER A 5 14.66 51.74 15.53
C SER A 5 15.57 50.58 15.97
N ALA A 6 16.20 50.70 17.13
CA ALA A 6 17.00 49.63 17.75
C ALA A 6 16.13 48.44 18.23
N ASN A 7 14.93 48.72 18.77
CA ASN A 7 14.03 47.69 19.29
C ASN A 7 13.30 46.94 18.17
N GLN A 8 13.17 47.58 17.00
CA GLN A 8 12.56 46.98 15.82
C GLN A 8 13.47 45.93 15.17
N LYS A 9 14.79 46.13 15.20
CA LYS A 9 15.77 45.14 14.73
C LYS A 9 15.83 43.90 15.64
N LEU A 10 15.72 44.10 16.96
CA LEU A 10 15.74 43.00 17.93
C LEU A 10 14.52 42.07 17.79
N PHE A 11 13.34 42.65 17.56
CA PHE A 11 12.11 41.89 17.32
C PHE A 11 12.15 41.07 16.02
N LEU A 12 12.78 41.61 14.98
CA LEU A 12 12.89 40.92 13.69
C LEU A 12 13.81 39.69 13.76
N VAL A 13 14.89 39.78 14.54
CA VAL A 13 15.83 38.67 14.75
C VAL A 13 15.19 37.57 15.61
N LEU A 14 14.39 37.94 16.62
CA LEU A 14 13.67 36.98 17.46
C LEU A 14 12.55 36.27 16.68
N ALA A 15 11.87 36.97 15.77
CA ALA A 15 10.85 36.39 14.90
C ALA A 15 11.44 35.41 13.85
N LEU A 16 12.65 35.68 13.34
CA LEU A 16 13.35 34.76 12.42
C LEU A 16 13.86 33.48 13.11
N GLY A 17 14.25 33.57 14.39
CA GLY A 17 14.77 32.42 15.15
C GLY A 17 13.70 31.40 15.56
N LEU A 18 12.42 31.80 15.62
CA LEU A 18 11.31 30.91 15.94
C LEU A 18 10.76 30.15 14.72
N ALA A 19 11.11 30.56 13.50
CA ALA A 19 10.64 29.94 12.26
C ALA A 19 11.45 28.70 11.84
N THR A 20 12.60 28.42 12.46
CA THR A 20 13.47 27.30 12.08
C THR A 20 13.09 25.97 12.71
N ASN A 21 12.11 25.94 13.62
CA ASN A 21 11.51 24.71 14.14
C ASN A 21 10.35 24.22 13.25
N ALA A 22 10.48 24.37 11.93
CA ALA A 22 9.65 23.61 11.01
C ALA A 22 9.93 22.13 11.28
N CYS A 23 8.94 21.45 11.87
CA CYS A 23 8.96 20.04 12.20
C CYS A 23 9.32 19.24 10.94
N GLN A 24 10.59 18.89 10.78
CA GLN A 24 11.01 17.91 9.80
C GLN A 24 10.54 16.56 10.33
N SER A 25 9.30 16.20 10.01
CA SER A 25 8.85 14.83 10.17
C SER A 25 9.71 14.00 9.21
N VAL A 26 10.78 13.43 9.72
CA VAL A 26 11.52 12.38 9.03
C VAL A 26 10.51 11.24 8.88
N VAL A 27 9.87 11.15 7.70
CA VAL A 27 9.08 9.99 7.33
C VAL A 27 10.08 8.85 7.20
N LYS A 28 10.23 8.08 8.28
CA LYS A 28 10.88 6.78 8.22
C LYS A 28 10.01 5.96 7.26
N LEU A 29 10.41 5.90 5.99
CA LEU A 29 10.04 4.80 5.13
C LEU A 29 10.70 3.58 5.77
N GLU A 30 10.01 2.96 6.74
CA GLU A 30 10.34 1.60 7.13
C GLU A 30 10.50 0.81 5.83
N GLY A 31 11.69 0.26 5.62
CA GLY A 31 11.93 -0.60 4.46
C GLY A 31 10.84 -1.66 4.49
N ARG A 32 9.92 -1.59 3.51
CA ARG A 32 8.75 -2.47 3.48
C ARG A 32 9.28 -3.90 3.51
N THR A 33 9.02 -4.62 4.59
CA THR A 33 9.32 -6.04 4.66
C THR A 33 8.41 -6.75 3.66
N PRO A 34 8.94 -7.69 2.87
CA PRO A 34 8.12 -8.37 1.89
C PRO A 34 7.02 -9.15 2.60
N VAL A 35 5.78 -9.00 2.13
CA VAL A 35 4.67 -9.79 2.66
C VAL A 35 4.74 -11.21 2.11
N GLN A 36 4.53 -12.19 2.98
CA GLN A 36 4.47 -13.59 2.55
C GLN A 36 3.07 -13.87 2.02
N VAL A 37 2.95 -14.08 0.71
CA VAL A 37 1.68 -14.43 0.10
C VAL A 37 1.57 -15.96 0.05
N PRO A 38 0.46 -16.54 0.53
CA PRO A 38 0.21 -17.98 0.48
C PRO A 38 0.31 -18.52 -0.94
N TYR A 39 0.76 -19.77 -1.08
CA TYR A 39 0.76 -20.42 -2.39
C TYR A 39 -0.68 -20.69 -2.85
N ILE A 40 -1.05 -20.12 -3.99
CA ILE A 40 -2.37 -20.25 -4.59
C ILE A 40 -2.19 -20.80 -6.01
N ARG A 41 -2.90 -21.89 -6.30
CA ARG A 41 -2.90 -22.50 -7.64
C ARG A 41 -3.78 -21.68 -8.57
N ASN A 42 -3.24 -21.35 -9.75
CA ASN A 42 -4.01 -20.75 -10.83
C ASN A 42 -4.86 -21.85 -11.49
N SER A 43 -6.03 -22.11 -10.90
CA SER A 43 -6.95 -23.16 -11.31
C SER A 43 -8.37 -22.74 -10.98
N ALA A 44 -9.25 -22.90 -11.97
CA ALA A 44 -10.69 -22.66 -11.82
C ALA A 44 -11.40 -23.64 -10.87
N ASN A 45 -10.75 -24.75 -10.52
CA ASN A 45 -11.33 -25.79 -9.67
C ASN A 45 -10.95 -25.66 -8.19
N GLU A 46 -10.06 -24.72 -7.86
CA GLU A 46 -9.58 -24.51 -6.49
C GLU A 46 -10.39 -23.41 -5.82
N CYS A 47 -10.71 -23.62 -4.54
CA CYS A 47 -11.60 -22.76 -3.77
C CYS A 47 -10.87 -22.17 -2.57
N TYR A 48 -10.76 -20.84 -2.53
CA TYR A 48 -10.05 -20.11 -1.49
C TYR A 48 -11.00 -19.18 -0.71
N TYR A 49 -10.94 -19.24 0.61
CA TYR A 49 -11.61 -18.30 1.52
C TYR A 49 -10.66 -17.14 1.84
N LEU A 50 -10.53 -16.19 0.92
CA LEU A 50 -9.46 -15.19 0.91
C LEU A 50 -9.36 -14.37 2.21
N ASP A 51 -10.51 -14.05 2.81
CA ASP A 51 -10.58 -13.16 3.98
C ASP A 51 -9.94 -13.77 5.25
N GLU A 52 -9.67 -15.07 5.28
CA GLU A 52 -9.11 -15.76 6.44
C GLU A 52 -7.57 -15.79 6.46
N PHE A 53 -6.92 -15.72 5.29
CA PHE A 53 -5.49 -16.03 5.20
C PHE A 53 -4.68 -15.17 4.21
N MET A 54 -5.33 -14.29 3.44
CA MET A 54 -4.61 -13.34 2.60
C MET A 54 -4.00 -12.21 3.44
N PRO A 55 -2.73 -11.84 3.21
CA PRO A 55 -2.15 -10.67 3.86
C PRO A 55 -2.83 -9.39 3.37
N VAL A 56 -2.71 -8.32 4.16
CA VAL A 56 -3.24 -6.99 3.81
C VAL A 56 -2.59 -6.51 2.51
N ALA A 57 -3.40 -6.27 1.48
CA ALA A 57 -2.93 -5.78 0.19
C ALA A 57 -2.59 -4.28 0.24
N ASP A 58 -1.66 -3.86 -0.62
CA ASP A 58 -1.39 -2.45 -0.87
C ASP A 58 -2.60 -1.77 -1.55
N SER A 59 -3.28 -2.52 -2.43
CA SER A 59 -4.52 -2.11 -3.07
C SER A 59 -5.44 -3.31 -3.26
N LEU A 60 -6.73 -3.12 -3.00
CA LEU A 60 -7.79 -4.10 -3.23
C LEU A 60 -8.89 -3.46 -4.06
N VAL A 61 -9.10 -3.97 -5.27
CA VAL A 61 -10.17 -3.50 -6.16
C VAL A 61 -11.17 -4.63 -6.36
N SER A 62 -12.45 -4.36 -6.14
CA SER A 62 -13.54 -5.31 -6.37
C SER A 62 -14.40 -4.85 -7.55
N GLY A 63 -14.98 -5.80 -8.28
CA GLY A 63 -15.86 -5.52 -9.41
C GLY A 63 -16.71 -6.72 -9.79
N GLU A 64 -17.41 -6.60 -10.91
CA GLU A 64 -18.24 -7.66 -11.47
C GLU A 64 -17.96 -7.81 -12.97
N SER A 65 -17.97 -9.05 -13.45
CA SER A 65 -17.85 -9.41 -14.87
C SER A 65 -18.89 -10.46 -15.21
N GLY A 66 -19.97 -10.02 -15.87
CA GLY A 66 -21.14 -10.85 -16.12
C GLY A 66 -21.79 -11.34 -14.82
N ALA A 67 -21.87 -12.66 -14.63
CA ALA A 67 -22.41 -13.28 -13.42
C ALA A 67 -21.35 -13.58 -12.34
N MET A 68 -20.11 -13.11 -12.53
CA MET A 68 -18.99 -13.39 -11.65
C MET A 68 -18.58 -12.11 -10.92
N LYS A 69 -18.25 -12.23 -9.64
CA LYS A 69 -17.57 -11.19 -8.86
C LYS A 69 -16.07 -11.31 -9.08
N LEU A 70 -15.36 -10.18 -9.05
CA LEU A 70 -13.92 -10.09 -9.22
C LEU A 70 -13.28 -9.35 -8.04
N ARG A 71 -12.11 -9.82 -7.60
CA ARG A 71 -11.25 -9.13 -6.63
C ARG A 71 -9.80 -9.16 -7.13
N TYR A 72 -9.18 -7.99 -7.18
CA TYR A 72 -7.79 -7.79 -7.55
C TYR A 72 -6.99 -7.38 -6.31
N TYR A 73 -6.03 -8.21 -5.92
CA TYR A 73 -5.10 -7.94 -4.83
C TYR A 73 -3.76 -7.50 -5.42
N THR A 74 -3.32 -6.30 -5.08
CA THR A 74 -2.00 -5.79 -5.45
C THR A 74 -1.09 -5.77 -4.23
N TYR A 75 0.11 -6.31 -4.39
CA TYR A 75 1.18 -6.21 -3.40
C TYR A 75 2.41 -5.64 -4.08
N ASN A 76 2.90 -4.50 -3.59
CA ASN A 76 4.07 -3.81 -4.14
C ASN A 76 5.39 -4.52 -3.80
N PHE A 77 5.41 -5.29 -2.72
CA PHE A 77 6.59 -5.98 -2.22
C PHE A 77 6.18 -7.30 -1.55
N ALA A 78 6.10 -8.36 -2.34
CA ALA A 78 5.66 -9.67 -1.89
C ALA A 78 6.61 -10.80 -2.27
N ASN A 79 6.60 -11.83 -1.43
CA ASN A 79 7.20 -13.14 -1.71
C ASN A 79 6.08 -14.11 -2.05
N TYR A 80 6.00 -14.49 -3.33
CA TYR A 80 4.93 -15.33 -3.85
C TYR A 80 5.51 -16.35 -4.85
N LYS A 81 5.33 -17.63 -4.55
CA LYS A 81 5.91 -18.74 -5.33
C LYS A 81 7.43 -18.57 -5.50
N ASP A 82 7.91 -18.63 -6.73
CA ASP A 82 9.32 -18.43 -7.09
C ASP A 82 9.67 -16.94 -7.29
N TRP A 83 8.74 -16.02 -7.03
CA TRP A 83 8.94 -14.58 -7.15
C TRP A 83 9.25 -13.99 -5.77
N ASP A 84 10.47 -13.49 -5.62
CA ASP A 84 10.94 -12.83 -4.40
C ASP A 84 10.98 -11.32 -4.62
N ASN A 85 10.47 -10.56 -3.65
CA ASN A 85 10.53 -9.10 -3.61
C ASN A 85 9.99 -8.42 -4.88
N ARG A 86 8.87 -8.91 -5.43
CA ARG A 86 8.23 -8.36 -6.64
C ARG A 86 6.91 -7.68 -6.32
N GLU A 87 6.54 -6.76 -7.20
CA GLU A 87 5.16 -6.31 -7.28
C GLU A 87 4.33 -7.38 -7.98
N ILE A 88 3.27 -7.84 -7.34
CA ILE A 88 2.38 -8.89 -7.85
C ILE A 88 0.94 -8.40 -7.85
N ILE A 89 0.17 -8.90 -8.81
CA ILE A 89 -1.27 -8.69 -8.93
C ILE A 89 -1.92 -10.06 -9.05
N LEU A 90 -2.86 -10.35 -8.16
CA LEU A 90 -3.64 -11.59 -8.14
C LEU A 90 -5.11 -11.28 -8.38
N SER A 91 -5.69 -11.90 -9.41
CA SER A 91 -7.08 -11.72 -9.81
C SER A 91 -7.89 -12.95 -9.43
N PHE A 92 -8.90 -12.76 -8.60
CA PHE A 92 -9.79 -13.84 -8.18
C PHE A 92 -11.20 -13.60 -8.71
N TYR A 93 -11.90 -14.67 -9.04
CA TYR A 93 -13.33 -14.63 -9.31
C TYR A 93 -14.12 -15.42 -8.26
N SER A 94 -15.38 -15.07 -8.08
CA SER A 94 -16.33 -15.86 -7.31
C SER A 94 -17.74 -15.78 -7.90
N ARG A 95 -18.55 -16.82 -7.69
CA ARG A 95 -20.00 -16.82 -8.00
C ARG A 95 -20.85 -16.50 -6.78
N ASP A 96 -20.36 -16.84 -5.60
CA ASP A 96 -21.13 -16.86 -4.35
C ASP A 96 -20.54 -15.97 -3.25
N ASP A 97 -19.46 -15.23 -3.55
CA ASP A 97 -18.69 -14.36 -2.64
C ASP A 97 -17.95 -15.13 -1.53
N LYS A 98 -18.08 -16.46 -1.49
CA LYS A 98 -17.47 -17.31 -0.47
C LYS A 98 -16.27 -18.02 -1.04
N CYS A 99 -16.48 -18.68 -2.18
CA CYS A 99 -15.47 -19.45 -2.86
C CYS A 99 -14.81 -18.61 -3.94
N TRP A 100 -13.53 -18.32 -3.78
CA TRP A 100 -12.75 -17.56 -4.75
C TRP A 100 -11.76 -18.48 -5.46
N SER A 101 -11.67 -18.38 -6.78
CA SER A 101 -10.69 -19.10 -7.57
C SER A 101 -9.73 -18.11 -8.21
N LEU A 102 -8.44 -18.43 -8.16
CA LEU A 102 -7.42 -17.63 -8.83
C LEU A 102 -7.58 -17.78 -10.34
N PHE A 103 -7.73 -16.66 -11.02
CA PHE A 103 -7.94 -16.56 -12.46
C PHE A 103 -6.67 -16.17 -13.19
N GLU A 104 -6.03 -15.12 -12.69
CA GLU A 104 -4.82 -14.57 -13.28
C GLU A 104 -3.86 -14.17 -12.18
N GLU A 105 -2.57 -14.32 -12.49
CA GLU A 105 -1.48 -13.84 -11.67
C GLU A 105 -0.45 -13.17 -12.54
N PHE A 106 -0.01 -12.00 -12.13
CA PHE A 106 0.98 -11.20 -12.84
C PHE A 106 2.03 -10.70 -11.85
N TYR A 107 3.27 -10.57 -12.31
CA TYR A 107 4.31 -9.83 -11.62
C TYR A 107 4.84 -8.75 -12.53
N LEU A 108 5.15 -7.58 -11.96
CA LEU A 108 5.76 -6.50 -12.71
C LEU A 108 7.28 -6.60 -12.59
N ILE A 109 7.94 -6.74 -13.73
CA ILE A 109 9.38 -6.57 -13.86
C ILE A 109 9.62 -5.08 -14.00
N ARG A 110 10.14 -4.46 -12.94
CA ARG A 110 10.59 -3.07 -12.98
C ARG A 110 12.02 -2.97 -13.46
#